data_AF-A0A1F2WS91-F1
#
_entry.id   AF-A0A1F2WS91-F1
#
_cell.length_a   1.000
_cell.length_b   1.000
_cell.length_c   1.000
_cell.angle_alpha   90.00
_cell.angle_beta   90.00
_cell.angle_gamma   90.00
#
_symmetry.space_group_name_H-M   'P 1'
#
loop_
_entity.id
_entity.type
_entity.pdbx_description
1 polymer ?
#
loop_
_entity_poly.entity_id
_entity_poly.type
_entity_poly.pdbx_seq_one_letter_code
_entity_poly.pdbx_strand_id
1 'polypeptide(L)'
;MAKVVKKGIILNVSTYPLPTLLPKKTDRKSKTLTFDINFDLVDENGKSIKVWFNRGFRFPPPINDGDKVEVIGRFGYVSKGVLFASKIIDRRRERVYTGFRNRRIKGEEAEKAIENPQ
;
A
#
# COMPACT_ATOMS: atom_id res chain seq x y z
N MET A 1 8.51 15.52 1.83
CA MET A 1 7.06 15.27 1.97
C MET A 1 6.79 14.44 3.20
N ALA A 2 5.84 14.89 4.02
CA ALA A 2 5.42 14.17 5.21
C ALA A 2 4.76 12.83 4.82
N LYS A 3 4.92 11.83 5.67
CA LYS A 3 4.19 10.58 5.57
C LYS A 3 2.75 10.83 5.96
N VAL A 4 1.79 10.37 5.18
CA VAL A 4 0.37 10.51 5.47
C VAL A 4 -0.25 9.14 5.72
N VAL A 5 -1.27 9.14 6.57
CA VAL A 5 -2.11 7.99 6.86
C VAL A 5 -3.50 8.29 6.34
N LYS A 6 -4.07 7.37 5.56
CA LYS A 6 -5.42 7.47 5.01
C LYS A 6 -6.16 6.17 5.24
N LYS A 7 -7.43 6.28 5.64
CA LYS A 7 -8.32 5.14 5.88
C LYS A 7 -9.49 5.24 4.91
N GLY A 8 -9.97 4.10 4.43
CA GLY A 8 -11.07 4.09 3.49
C GLY A 8 -11.37 2.70 2.95
N ILE A 9 -12.33 2.67 2.02
CA ILE A 9 -12.75 1.49 1.28
C ILE A 9 -12.00 1.45 -0.05
N ILE A 10 -11.49 0.27 -0.42
CA ILE A 10 -10.87 0.02 -1.72
C ILE A 10 -11.97 -0.11 -2.78
N LEU A 11 -11.79 0.56 -3.91
CA LEU A 11 -12.56 0.38 -5.14
C LEU A 11 -11.61 0.32 -6.35
N ASN A 12 -12.07 -0.26 -7.45
CA ASN A 12 -11.35 -0.32 -8.73
C ASN A 12 -9.94 -0.89 -8.60
N VAL A 13 -9.78 -1.95 -7.81
CA VAL A 13 -8.47 -2.58 -7.63
C VAL A 13 -7.97 -3.16 -8.95
N SER A 14 -6.74 -2.82 -9.31
CA SER A 14 -6.04 -3.33 -10.47
C SER A 14 -4.62 -3.74 -10.09
N THR A 15 -4.24 -4.95 -10.46
CA THR A 15 -2.91 -5.49 -10.19
C THR A 15 -2.25 -5.88 -11.49
N TYR A 16 -1.14 -5.21 -11.81
CA TYR A 16 -0.34 -5.49 -12.98
C TYR A 16 0.94 -6.24 -12.56
N PRO A 17 1.13 -7.49 -13.00
CA PRO A 17 2.43 -8.12 -12.89
C PRO A 17 3.39 -7.37 -13.82
N LEU A 18 4.42 -6.77 -13.24
CA LEU A 18 5.49 -6.17 -14.02
C LEU A 18 6.63 -7.18 -14.13
N PRO A 19 6.85 -7.80 -15.30
CA PRO A 19 8.11 -8.45 -15.58
C PRO A 19 9.18 -7.36 -15.57
N THR A 20 10.05 -7.33 -14.57
CA THR A 20 11.18 -6.40 -14.54
C THR A 20 12.15 -6.76 -15.67
N LEU A 21 11.90 -6.28 -16.88
CA LEU A 21 12.85 -6.28 -17.99
C LEU A 21 13.77 -5.04 -17.98
N LEU A 22 13.66 -4.18 -16.97
CA LEU A 22 14.47 -2.96 -16.89
C LEU A 22 15.46 -3.05 -15.72
N PRO A 23 16.75 -3.34 -15.99
CA PRO A 23 17.78 -3.30 -14.97
C PRO A 23 18.03 -1.84 -14.58
N LYS A 24 17.55 -1.43 -13.41
CA LYS A 24 18.11 -0.26 -12.73
C LYS A 24 19.54 -0.63 -12.33
N LYS A 25 20.50 0.01 -13.01
CA LYS A 25 21.94 0.08 -12.72
C LYS A 25 22.24 -0.36 -11.28
N THR A 26 22.69 -1.60 -11.09
CA THR A 26 23.62 -2.07 -10.04
C THR A 26 23.73 -3.60 -10.00
N ASP A 27 22.74 -4.39 -10.44
CA ASP A 27 22.89 -5.86 -10.41
C ASP A 27 22.16 -6.60 -11.54
N ARG A 28 22.92 -7.14 -12.51
CA ARG A 28 22.42 -7.74 -13.76
C ARG A 28 21.81 -9.13 -13.59
N LYS A 29 21.82 -9.71 -12.38
CA LYS A 29 21.39 -11.11 -12.15
C LYS A 29 20.07 -11.29 -11.39
N SER A 30 19.46 -10.25 -10.81
CA SER A 30 18.21 -10.41 -10.06
C SER A 30 16.96 -10.12 -10.92
N LYS A 31 16.34 -11.17 -11.47
CA LYS A 31 15.00 -11.09 -12.06
C LYS A 31 13.97 -11.05 -10.92
N THR A 32 13.70 -9.88 -10.36
CA THR A 32 12.76 -9.76 -9.23
C THR A 32 11.35 -9.51 -9.74
N LEU A 33 10.45 -10.49 -9.59
CA LEU A 33 9.04 -10.30 -9.93
C LEU A 33 8.45 -9.16 -9.08
N THR A 34 7.93 -8.14 -9.75
CA THR A 34 7.25 -7.00 -9.10
C THR A 34 5.80 -6.90 -9.57
N PHE A 35 4.96 -6.33 -8.72
CA PHE A 35 3.56 -6.06 -8.99
C PHE A 35 3.28 -4.60 -8.69
N ASP A 36 2.64 -3.93 -9.64
CA ASP A 36 2.05 -2.63 -9.44
C ASP A 36 0.56 -2.79 -9.14
N ILE A 37 0.18 -2.38 -7.94
CA ILE A 37 -1.17 -2.49 -7.45
C ILE A 37 -1.72 -1.08 -7.32
N ASN A 38 -2.78 -0.79 -8.08
CA ASN A 38 -3.44 0.50 -8.10
C ASN A 38 -4.88 0.32 -7.65
N PHE A 39 -5.40 1.27 -6.88
CA PHE A 39 -6.80 1.28 -6.47
C PHE A 39 -7.23 2.69 -6.06
N ASP A 40 -8.53 2.91 -6.03
CA ASP A 40 -9.14 4.10 -5.46
C ASP A 40 -9.45 3.84 -3.99
N LEU A 41 -8.97 4.70 -3.10
CA LEU A 41 -9.31 4.68 -1.68
C LEU A 41 -10.36 5.76 -1.41
N VAL A 42 -11.58 5.34 -1.10
CA VAL A 42 -12.69 6.23 -0.78
C VAL A 42 -12.79 6.39 0.73
N ASP A 43 -12.63 7.62 1.22
CA ASP A 43 -12.79 7.92 2.64
C ASP A 43 -14.26 7.98 3.07
N GLU A 44 -14.50 8.13 4.38
CA GLU A 44 -15.86 8.20 4.94
C GLU A 44 -16.66 9.43 4.47
N ASN A 45 -15.98 10.47 3.96
CA ASN A 45 -16.61 11.66 3.39
C ASN A 45 -16.91 11.50 1.89
N GLY A 46 -16.68 10.32 1.31
CA GLY A 46 -16.86 10.06 -0.12
C GLY A 46 -15.76 10.60 -1.02
N LYS A 47 -14.65 11.10 -0.46
CA LYS A 47 -13.51 11.57 -1.26
C LYS A 47 -12.67 10.39 -1.72
N SER A 48 -12.47 10.29 -3.02
CA SER A 48 -11.62 9.28 -3.64
C SER A 48 -10.16 9.76 -3.79
N ILE A 49 -9.22 8.89 -3.45
CA ILE A 49 -7.77 9.12 -3.58
C ILE A 49 -7.18 7.95 -4.36
N LYS A 50 -6.46 8.23 -5.45
CA LYS A 50 -5.73 7.19 -6.17
C LYS A 50 -4.53 6.73 -5.37
N VAL A 51 -4.42 5.43 -5.15
CA VAL A 51 -3.32 4.79 -4.43
C VAL A 51 -2.52 3.93 -5.39
N TRP A 52 -1.20 4.04 -5.31
CA TRP A 52 -0.26 3.17 -6.01
C TRP A 52 0.64 2.48 -5.00
N PHE A 53 0.64 1.15 -5.00
CA PHE A 53 1.46 0.30 -4.17
C PHE A 53 2.31 -0.63 -5.04
N ASN A 54 3.63 -0.39 -5.06
CA ASN A 54 4.57 -1.29 -5.71
C ASN A 54 5.05 -2.37 -4.73
N ARG A 55 5.09 -3.61 -5.21
CA ARG A 55 5.47 -4.76 -4.41
C ARG A 55 6.45 -5.64 -5.17
N GLY A 56 7.57 -5.99 -4.55
CA GLY A 56 8.56 -6.93 -5.09
C GLY A 56 8.56 -8.27 -4.35
N PHE A 57 9.03 -9.31 -5.03
CA PHE A 57 9.42 -10.61 -4.45
C PHE A 57 8.27 -11.49 -3.90
N ARG A 58 7.05 -10.97 -3.79
CA ARG A 58 5.88 -11.70 -3.32
C ARG A 58 4.65 -11.38 -4.14
N PHE A 59 3.74 -12.36 -4.20
CA PHE A 59 2.40 -12.18 -4.75
C PHE A 59 1.69 -10.95 -4.16
N PRO A 60 0.83 -10.31 -4.95
CA PRO A 60 0.03 -9.17 -4.51
C PRO A 60 -0.76 -9.53 -3.24
N PRO A 61 -1.00 -8.54 -2.35
CA PRO A 61 -1.88 -8.77 -1.21
C PRO A 61 -3.29 -9.12 -1.73
N PRO A 62 -4.02 -10.03 -1.05
CA PRO A 62 -5.36 -10.45 -1.45
C PRO A 62 -6.41 -9.38 -1.08
N ILE A 63 -6.21 -8.16 -1.56
CA ILE A 63 -7.13 -7.03 -1.40
C ILE A 63 -8.15 -7.03 -2.53
N ASN A 64 -9.41 -6.80 -2.18
CA ASN A 64 -10.52 -6.75 -3.11
C ASN A 64 -11.32 -5.46 -2.94
N ASP A 65 -12.13 -5.14 -3.93
CA ASP A 65 -13.11 -4.05 -3.82
C ASP A 65 -14.06 -4.29 -2.63
N GLY A 66 -14.36 -3.23 -1.89
CA GLY A 66 -15.14 -3.26 -0.66
C GLY A 66 -14.31 -3.50 0.61
N ASP A 67 -13.02 -3.86 0.50
CA ASP A 67 -12.16 -4.01 1.68
C ASP A 67 -11.86 -2.66 2.34
N LYS A 68 -11.98 -2.61 3.67
CA LYS A 68 -11.61 -1.46 4.50
C LYS A 68 -10.14 -1.57 4.91
N VAL A 69 -9.33 -0.59 4.53
CA VAL A 69 -7.89 -0.60 4.81
C VAL A 69 -7.40 0.75 5.29
N GLU A 70 -6.22 0.72 5.90
CA GLU A 70 -5.45 1.90 6.27
C GLU A 70 -4.15 1.92 5.45
N VAL A 71 -3.99 2.95 4.62
CA VAL A 71 -2.85 3.15 3.72
C VAL A 71 -1.92 4.19 4.31
N ILE A 72 -0.64 3.85 4.38
CA ILE A 72 0.42 4.78 4.80
C ILE A 72 1.37 5.02 3.64
N GLY A 73 1.55 6.28 3.26
CA GLY A 73 2.30 6.65 2.06
C GLY A 73 2.76 8.09 2.01
N ARG A 74 3.14 8.53 0.81
CA ARG A 74 3.46 9.93 0.48
C ARG A 74 2.82 10.28 -0.85
N PHE A 75 2.33 11.51 -0.99
CA PHE A 75 1.83 11.98 -2.29
C PHE A 75 2.98 12.14 -3.28
N GLY A 76 2.70 11.98 -4.57
CA GLY A 76 3.67 12.19 -5.63
C GLY A 76 4.09 13.65 -5.76
N TYR A 77 5.37 13.89 -6.06
CA TYR A 77 5.84 15.23 -6.36
C TYR A 77 5.29 15.74 -7.71
N VAL A 78 5.35 14.88 -8.73
CA VAL A 78 4.79 15.15 -10.07
C VAL A 78 3.31 14.80 -10.11
N SER A 79 2.94 13.66 -9.53
CA SER A 79 1.54 13.18 -9.46
C SER A 79 0.89 13.56 -8.13
N LYS A 80 0.61 14.86 -7.94
CA LYS A 80 0.08 15.41 -6.67
C LYS A 80 -1.22 14.77 -6.18
N GLY A 81 -1.99 14.13 -7.07
CA GLY A 81 -3.23 13.41 -6.75
C GLY A 81 -3.06 11.92 -6.43
N VAL A 82 -1.85 11.38 -6.52
CA VAL A 82 -1.57 9.94 -6.29
C VAL A 82 -0.82 9.74 -4.99
N LEU A 83 -1.35 8.87 -4.14
CA LEU A 83 -0.72 8.43 -2.91
C LEU A 83 0.14 7.19 -3.19
N PHE A 84 1.46 7.36 -3.15
CA PHE A 84 2.40 6.25 -3.22
C PHE A 84 2.46 5.56 -1.86
N ALA A 85 1.80 4.41 -1.77
CA ALA A 85 1.71 3.60 -0.57
C ALA A 85 3.05 2.92 -0.26
N SER A 86 3.45 3.00 0.99
CA SER A 86 4.57 2.24 1.56
C SER A 86 4.09 1.02 2.35
N LYS A 87 2.89 1.13 2.93
CA LYS A 87 2.28 0.12 3.78
C LYS A 87 0.76 0.16 3.60
N ILE A 88 0.14 -1.00 3.55
CA ILE A 88 -1.31 -1.20 3.65
C ILE A 88 -1.57 -2.03 4.90
N ILE A 89 -2.46 -1.57 5.76
CA ILE A 89 -2.88 -2.26 6.97
C ILE A 89 -4.31 -2.73 6.73
N ASP A 90 -4.48 -4.04 6.73
CA ASP A 90 -5.77 -4.71 6.64
C ASP A 90 -6.08 -5.32 8.00
N ARG A 91 -6.98 -4.66 8.74
CA ARG A 91 -7.39 -5.10 10.07
C ARG A 91 -8.29 -6.33 10.01
N ARG A 92 -9.09 -6.50 8.95
CA ARG A 92 -9.98 -7.65 8.77
C ARG A 92 -9.20 -8.95 8.65
N ARG A 93 -8.06 -8.90 7.95
CA ARG A 93 -7.16 -10.06 7.77
C ARG A 93 -6.00 -10.08 8.78
N GLU A 94 -5.96 -9.13 9.71
CA GLU A 94 -4.86 -8.94 10.69
C GLU A 94 -3.47 -8.87 10.04
N ARG A 95 -3.38 -8.28 8.84
CA ARG A 95 -2.15 -8.23 8.05
C ARG A 95 -1.70 -6.80 7.79
N VAL A 96 -0.38 -6.66 7.75
CA VAL A 96 0.30 -5.48 7.24
C VAL A 96 1.07 -5.88 5.99
N TYR A 97 0.72 -5.29 4.87
CA TYR A 97 1.37 -5.47 3.60
C TYR A 97 2.38 -4.35 3.37
N THR A 98 3.63 -4.71 3.08
CA THR A 98 4.68 -3.77 2.66
C THR A 98 5.25 -4.24 1.32
N GLY A 99 6.05 -3.38 0.68
CA GLY A 99 6.62 -3.71 -0.63
C GLY A 99 7.42 -5.01 -0.69
N PHE A 100 7.96 -5.50 0.45
CA PHE A 100 8.80 -6.71 0.48
C PHE A 100 8.32 -7.80 1.45
N ARG A 101 7.55 -7.45 2.49
CA ARG A 101 7.17 -8.39 3.57
C ARG A 101 5.71 -8.26 3.96
N ASN A 102 5.13 -9.38 4.40
CA ASN A 102 3.87 -9.39 5.15
C ASN A 102 4.21 -9.48 6.63
N ARG A 103 3.57 -8.64 7.45
CA ARG A 103 3.61 -8.79 8.91
C ARG A 103 2.21 -9.12 9.40
N ARG A 104 2.10 -9.84 10.51
CA ARG A 104 0.85 -9.87 11.29
C ARG A 104 0.77 -8.57 12.08
N ILE A 105 -0.43 -8.05 12.27
CA ILE A 105 -0.65 -6.98 13.25
C ILE A 105 -0.37 -7.62 14.62
N LYS A 106 0.66 -7.15 15.33
CA LYS A 106 0.81 -7.52 16.75
C LYS A 106 -0.26 -6.76 17.51
N GLY A 107 -1.04 -7.47 18.34
CA GLY A 107 -2.13 -6.87 19.14
C GLY A 107 -1.71 -5.66 19.97
N GLU A 108 -0.42 -5.53 20.29
CA GLU A 108 0.13 -4.48 21.15
C GLU A 108 0.37 -3.10 20.47
N GLU A 109 0.38 -3.00 19.12
CA GLU A 109 0.64 -1.71 18.44
C GLU A 109 -0.63 -0.89 18.14
N ALA A 110 -1.82 -1.49 18.28
CA ALA A 110 -3.10 -0.79 18.08
C ALA A 110 -3.50 0.06 19.31
N GLU A 111 -3.07 -0.32 20.51
CA GLU A 111 -3.33 0.41 21.76
C GLU A 111 -2.41 1.63 21.89
N LYS A 112 -1.13 1.50 21.54
CA LYS A 112 -0.16 2.62 21.63
C LYS A 112 -0.40 3.78 20.66
N ALA A 113 -1.17 3.58 19.59
CA ALA A 113 -1.53 4.64 18.65
C ALA A 113 -2.79 5.43 19.08
N ILE A 114 -3.52 4.95 20.10
CA ILE A 114 -4.70 5.61 20.65
C ILE A 114 -4.32 6.39 21.93
N GLU A 115 -3.30 5.96 22.67
CA GLU A 115 -2.90 6.59 23.94
C GLU A 115 -1.96 7.81 23.85
N ASN A 116 -1.39 8.14 22.69
CA ASN A 116 -0.54 9.35 22.57
C ASN A 116 -0.90 10.20 21.33
N PRO A 117 -1.93 11.05 21.42
CA PRO A 117 -1.98 12.27 20.63
C PRO A 117 -1.01 13.28 21.27
N GLN A 118 0.23 13.34 20.78
CA GLN A 118 1.08 14.51 20.95
C GLN A 118 0.97 15.41 19.72
#